data_AF-A0A699UB53-F1
#
_entry.id   AF-A0A699UB53-F1
#
_cell.length_a   1.000
_cell.length_b   1.000
_cell.length_c   1.000
_cell.angle_alpha   90.00
_cell.angle_beta   90.00
_cell.angle_gamma   90.00
#
_symmetry.space_group_name_H-M   'P 1'
#
loop_
_entity.id
_entity.type
_entity.pdbx_description
1 polymer ?
#
loop_
_entity_poly.entity_id
_entity_poly.type
_entity_poly.pdbx_seq_one_letter_code
_entity_poly.pdbx_strand_id
1 'polypeptide(L)'
;MAFSLHFLVILSALIFYVLNTAQADTSASGSFIHSRAAYYPDSDDKGTESGRCGYGSFGATINNGYVADASDLYRDGVGCGACYQVRCTNSKDCSDEGVTIVIIDQGSSDRT
;
A
#
# COMPACT_ATOMS: atom_id res chain seq x y z
N MET A 1 38.08 -9.38 21.16
CA MET A 1 37.02 -10.41 21.22
C MET A 1 35.71 -9.88 21.82
N ALA A 2 35.70 -9.25 23.00
CA ALA A 2 34.45 -8.82 23.67
C ALA A 2 33.71 -7.64 23.01
N PHE A 3 34.41 -6.63 22.49
CA PHE A 3 33.79 -5.49 21.79
C PHE A 3 32.96 -5.89 20.56
N SER A 4 33.41 -6.93 19.84
CA SER A 4 32.68 -7.45 18.68
C SER A 4 31.40 -8.19 19.06
N LEU A 5 31.39 -8.86 20.22
CA LEU A 5 30.21 -9.58 20.71
C LEU A 5 29.14 -8.61 21.20
N HIS A 6 29.52 -7.54 21.91
CA HIS A 6 28.59 -6.49 22.32
C HIS A 6 27.96 -5.77 21.13
N PHE A 7 28.75 -5.47 20.09
CA PHE A 7 28.23 -4.85 18.88
C PHE A 7 27.19 -5.74 18.16
N LEU A 8 27.46 -7.04 18.05
CA LEU A 8 26.52 -8.01 17.47
C LEU A 8 25.21 -8.13 18.27
N VAL A 9 25.30 -8.14 19.61
CA VAL A 9 24.12 -8.21 20.49
C VAL A 9 23.26 -6.94 20.39
N ILE A 10 23.89 -5.77 20.30
CA ILE A 10 23.18 -4.50 20.12
C ILE A 10 22.48 -4.48 18.76
N LEU A 11 23.16 -4.90 17.69
CA LEU A 11 22.57 -4.96 16.34
C LEU A 11 21.38 -5.92 16.30
N SER A 12 21.49 -7.12 16.90
CA SER A 12 20.37 -8.06 16.95
C SER A 12 19.19 -7.53 17.76
N ALA A 13 19.45 -6.83 18.87
CA ALA A 13 18.40 -6.25 19.70
C ALA A 13 17.67 -5.11 18.97
N LEU A 14 18.39 -4.28 18.21
CA LEU A 14 17.81 -3.23 17.38
C LEU A 14 16.94 -3.81 16.26
N ILE A 15 17.44 -4.84 15.55
CA ILE A 15 16.66 -5.54 14.51
C ILE A 15 15.39 -6.15 15.12
N PHE A 16 15.49 -6.82 16.27
CA PHE A 16 14.34 -7.40 16.95
C PHE A 16 13.34 -6.34 17.40
N TYR A 17 13.81 -5.19 17.92
CA TYR A 17 12.95 -4.07 18.30
C TYR A 17 12.16 -3.52 17.09
N VAL A 18 12.83 -3.31 15.95
CA VAL A 18 12.19 -2.84 14.71
C VAL A 18 11.15 -3.86 14.20
N LEU A 19 11.46 -5.15 14.23
CA LEU A 19 10.53 -6.23 13.86
C LEU A 19 9.27 -6.25 14.74
N ASN A 20 9.39 -5.95 16.04
CA ASN A 20 8.24 -5.94 16.97
C ASN A 20 7.36 -4.68 16.83
N THR A 21 7.89 -3.59 16.25
CA THR A 21 7.09 -2.39 15.96
C THR A 21 6.29 -2.48 14.66
N ALA A 22 6.47 -3.54 13.87
CA ALA A 22 5.67 -3.80 12.67
C ALA A 22 4.28 -4.36 13.03
N GLN A 23 3.51 -3.63 13.83
CA GLN A 23 2.08 -3.87 13.99
C GLN A 23 1.36 -3.12 12.87
N ALA A 24 0.91 -3.87 11.87
CA ALA A 24 -0.07 -3.37 10.92
C ALA A 24 -1.44 -3.36 11.62
N ASP A 25 -1.85 -2.20 12.14
CA ASP A 25 -3.22 -1.99 12.60
C ASP A 25 -4.16 -2.14 11.40
N THR A 26 -4.78 -3.32 11.27
CA THR A 26 -5.84 -3.58 10.28
C THR A 26 -7.22 -3.18 10.80
N SER A 27 -7.31 -2.74 12.06
CA SER A 27 -8.53 -2.17 12.63
C SER A 27 -8.63 -0.68 12.30
N ALA A 28 -9.01 -0.37 11.07
CA ALA A 28 -9.51 0.95 10.72
C ALA A 28 -10.91 1.15 11.36
N SER A 29 -10.94 1.39 12.67
CA SER A 29 -12.04 2.11 13.33
C SER A 29 -11.93 3.63 13.10
N GLY A 30 -11.22 4.03 12.05
CA GLY A 30 -10.97 5.41 11.66
C GLY A 30 -12.04 5.92 10.70
N SER A 31 -12.37 7.20 10.87
CA SER A 31 -13.17 7.94 9.88
C SER A 31 -12.53 7.84 8.49
N PHE A 32 -13.34 7.62 7.46
CA PHE A 32 -12.87 7.64 6.07
C PHE A 32 -12.35 9.04 5.73
N ILE A 33 -11.20 9.10 5.06
CA ILE A 33 -10.69 10.35 4.48
C ILE A 33 -11.25 10.51 3.07
N HIS A 34 -11.70 11.73 2.73
CA HIS A 34 -12.11 12.03 1.37
C HIS A 34 -10.88 12.01 0.44
N SER A 35 -10.99 11.24 -0.63
CA SER A 35 -9.98 11.13 -1.68
C SER A 35 -10.67 11.08 -3.05
N ARG A 36 -9.87 11.00 -4.11
CA ARG A 36 -10.33 10.81 -5.48
C ARG A 36 -9.67 9.59 -6.05
N ALA A 37 -10.41 8.87 -6.88
CA ALA A 37 -9.91 7.72 -7.62
C ALA A 37 -10.36 7.86 -9.09
N ALA A 38 -9.51 7.39 -9.99
CA ALA A 38 -9.83 7.20 -11.39
C ALA A 38 -9.54 5.75 -11.74
N TYR A 39 -10.36 5.17 -12.61
CA TYR A 39 -10.11 3.87 -13.20
C TYR A 39 -9.39 4.07 -14.53
N TYR A 40 -8.29 3.36 -14.75
CA TYR A 40 -7.65 3.25 -16.05
C TYR A 40 -7.74 1.79 -16.54
N PRO A 41 -8.25 1.55 -17.76
CA PRO A 41 -8.52 0.21 -18.25
C PRO A 41 -7.26 -0.56 -18.68
N ASP A 42 -6.19 0.14 -19.08
CA ASP A 42 -4.97 -0.48 -19.63
C ASP A 42 -3.74 -0.17 -18.78
N SER A 43 -3.25 -1.20 -18.09
CA SER A 43 -1.90 -1.22 -17.53
C SER A 43 -0.83 -1.09 -18.61
N ASP A 44 -1.15 -1.40 -19.86
CA ASP A 44 -0.18 -1.38 -20.96
C ASP A 44 0.11 0.05 -21.45
N ASP A 45 -0.88 0.95 -21.37
CA ASP A 45 -0.75 2.34 -21.80
C ASP A 45 -0.30 3.29 -20.69
N LYS A 46 -0.66 2.99 -19.43
CA LYS A 46 -0.42 3.86 -18.27
C LYS A 46 0.26 3.18 -17.09
N GLY A 47 0.27 1.86 -17.05
CA GLY A 47 0.99 1.09 -16.04
C GLY A 47 2.44 0.88 -16.44
N THR A 48 3.23 0.41 -15.48
CA THR A 48 4.58 -0.08 -15.73
C THR A 48 4.60 -1.58 -15.53
N GLU A 49 5.29 -2.35 -16.37
CA GLU A 49 5.32 -3.83 -16.28
C GLU A 49 5.71 -4.35 -14.89
N SER A 50 6.44 -3.55 -14.10
CA SER A 50 6.91 -3.93 -12.76
C SER A 50 6.25 -3.19 -11.59
N GLY A 51 5.72 -2.00 -11.81
CA GLY A 51 5.33 -1.08 -10.75
C GLY A 51 6.53 -0.63 -9.90
N ARG A 52 6.38 0.49 -9.19
CA ARG A 52 7.37 0.97 -8.22
C ARG A 52 7.47 0.12 -6.95
N CYS A 53 6.49 -0.76 -6.70
CA CYS A 53 6.59 -1.76 -5.64
C CYS A 53 7.31 -3.04 -6.08
N GLY A 54 7.61 -3.21 -7.38
CA GLY A 54 8.40 -4.33 -7.88
C GLY A 54 7.69 -5.68 -7.86
N TYR A 55 6.34 -5.70 -7.84
CA TYR A 55 5.58 -6.96 -7.89
C TYR A 55 5.56 -7.60 -9.28
N GLY A 56 5.96 -6.90 -10.34
CA GLY A 56 5.87 -7.45 -11.69
C GLY A 56 4.43 -7.62 -12.15
N SER A 57 4.23 -8.51 -13.12
CA SER A 57 2.90 -8.90 -13.59
C SER A 57 2.00 -9.51 -12.50
N PHE A 58 2.59 -10.06 -11.43
CA PHE A 58 1.84 -10.55 -10.29
C PHE A 58 1.03 -9.44 -9.60
N GLY A 59 1.55 -8.19 -9.62
CA GLY A 59 0.91 -7.02 -9.01
C GLY A 59 -0.55 -6.84 -9.43
N ALA A 60 -0.84 -6.98 -10.73
CA ALA A 60 -2.19 -6.83 -11.29
C ALA A 60 -3.21 -7.88 -10.79
N THR A 61 -2.73 -8.98 -10.21
CA THR A 61 -3.59 -10.10 -9.74
C THR A 61 -3.71 -10.17 -8.23
N ILE A 62 -2.92 -9.37 -7.50
CA ILE A 62 -2.98 -9.30 -6.04
C ILE A 62 -4.41 -8.96 -5.63
N ASN A 63 -4.91 -9.65 -4.58
CA ASN A 63 -6.24 -9.40 -4.03
C ASN A 63 -7.33 -9.41 -5.12
N ASN A 64 -7.32 -10.42 -6.00
CA ASN A 64 -8.28 -10.57 -7.09
C ASN A 64 -8.32 -9.37 -8.07
N GLY A 65 -7.23 -8.62 -8.18
CA GLY A 65 -7.15 -7.42 -9.02
C GLY A 65 -7.72 -6.16 -8.37
N TYR A 66 -8.13 -6.21 -7.10
CA TYR A 66 -8.45 -5.00 -6.32
C TYR A 66 -7.16 -4.34 -5.87
N VAL A 67 -6.56 -3.60 -6.80
CA VAL A 67 -5.28 -2.93 -6.65
C VAL A 67 -5.41 -1.47 -7.03
N ALA A 68 -4.51 -0.63 -6.50
CA ALA A 68 -4.44 0.76 -6.86
C ALA A 68 -3.02 1.30 -6.82
N ASP A 69 -2.83 2.37 -7.57
CA ASP A 69 -1.65 3.22 -7.49
C ASP A 69 -2.00 4.43 -6.64
N ALA A 70 -1.09 4.84 -5.76
CA ALA A 70 -1.36 5.95 -4.85
C ALA A 70 -0.22 6.96 -4.82
N SER A 71 -0.58 8.23 -4.56
CA SER A 71 0.38 9.31 -4.41
C SER A 71 0.90 9.32 -2.96
N ASP A 72 0.12 9.89 -2.04
CA ASP A 72 0.54 10.04 -0.64
C ASP A 72 0.60 8.71 0.12
N LEU A 73 -0.19 7.69 -0.27
CA LEU A 73 -0.19 6.38 0.41
C LEU A 73 0.97 5.48 -0.02
N TYR A 74 1.63 5.73 -1.16
CA TYR A 74 2.81 4.98 -1.59
C TYR A 74 4.01 5.21 -0.65
N ARG A 75 4.19 6.44 -0.13
CA ARG A 75 5.17 6.80 0.92
C ARG A 75 6.59 6.28 0.63
N ASP A 76 7.12 6.59 -0.55
CA ASP A 76 8.44 6.11 -0.99
C ASP A 76 8.62 4.59 -0.88
N GLY A 77 7.54 3.83 -1.15
CA GLY A 77 7.50 2.38 -1.12
C GLY A 77 7.11 1.77 0.22
N VAL A 78 7.04 2.55 1.30
CA VAL A 78 6.58 2.06 2.61
C VAL A 78 5.13 1.57 2.55
N GLY A 79 4.33 2.13 1.65
CA GLY A 79 2.93 1.73 1.44
C GLY A 79 2.74 0.49 0.55
N CYS A 80 3.79 -0.05 -0.06
CA CYS A 80 3.66 -1.21 -0.93
C CYS A 80 3.07 -2.41 -0.19
N GLY A 81 1.99 -2.98 -0.72
CA GLY A 81 1.29 -4.11 -0.10
C GLY A 81 0.34 -3.71 1.03
N ALA A 82 0.24 -2.41 1.37
CA ALA A 82 -0.74 -1.95 2.35
C ALA A 82 -2.16 -2.06 1.80
N CYS A 83 -3.09 -2.47 2.67
CA CYS A 83 -4.50 -2.62 2.35
C CYS A 83 -5.32 -1.43 2.86
N TYR A 84 -6.22 -0.91 2.04
CA TYR A 84 -7.13 0.17 2.43
C TYR A 84 -8.58 -0.16 2.06
N GLN A 85 -9.51 0.15 2.97
CA GLN A 85 -10.93 0.14 2.64
C GLN A 85 -11.27 1.41 1.86
N VAL A 86 -11.91 1.25 0.70
CA VAL A 86 -12.33 2.36 -0.16
C VAL A 86 -13.84 2.28 -0.37
N ARG A 87 -14.50 3.42 -0.23
CA ARG A 87 -15.93 3.60 -0.45
C ARG A 87 -16.18 4.82 -1.32
N CYS A 88 -17.20 4.73 -2.16
CA CYS A 88 -17.68 5.89 -2.89
C CYS A 88 -18.52 6.77 -1.97
N THR A 89 -18.49 8.08 -2.22
CA THR A 89 -19.34 9.03 -1.51
C THR A 89 -20.77 9.07 -2.06
N ASN A 90 -20.98 8.66 -3.32
CA ASN A 90 -22.30 8.61 -3.94
C ASN A 90 -22.86 7.18 -3.91
N SER A 91 -23.78 6.93 -2.98
CA SER A 91 -24.45 5.63 -2.81
C SER A 91 -25.40 5.27 -3.96
N LYS A 92 -25.70 6.21 -4.88
CA LYS A 92 -26.47 5.88 -6.10
C LYS A 92 -25.64 5.14 -7.14
N ASP A 93 -24.32 5.38 -7.15
CA ASP A 93 -23.42 4.84 -8.16
C ASP A 93 -22.65 3.61 -7.64
N CYS A 94 -22.65 3.37 -6.32
CA CYS A 94 -21.79 2.38 -5.67
C CYS A 94 -22.44 1.76 -4.42
N SER A 95 -22.01 0.55 -4.06
CA SER A 95 -22.35 -0.11 -2.79
C SER A 95 -21.73 0.61 -1.59
N ASP A 96 -22.46 0.65 -0.48
CA ASP A 96 -22.01 1.21 0.80
C ASP A 96 -20.91 0.39 1.47
N GLU A 97 -20.78 -0.90 1.11
CA GLU A 97 -19.75 -1.79 1.68
C GLU A 97 -18.34 -1.34 1.26
N GLY A 98 -18.21 -0.94 -0.01
CA GLY A 98 -16.92 -0.64 -0.64
C GLY A 98 -16.08 -1.89 -0.90
N VAL A 99 -14.80 -1.68 -1.17
CA VAL A 99 -13.83 -2.76 -1.43
C VAL A 99 -12.53 -2.50 -0.68
N THR A 100 -11.82 -3.56 -0.33
CA THR A 100 -10.44 -3.48 0.13
C THR A 100 -9.52 -3.53 -1.08
N ILE A 101 -8.65 -2.54 -1.25
CA ILE A 101 -7.62 -2.50 -2.29
C ILE A 101 -6.22 -2.69 -1.71
N VAL A 102 -5.26 -3.09 -2.54
CA VAL A 102 -3.84 -3.15 -2.21
C VAL A 102 -3.05 -2.12 -3.01
N ILE A 103 -2.14 -1.39 -2.36
CA ILE A 103 -1.24 -0.46 -3.05
C ILE A 103 -0.11 -1.24 -3.75
N ILE A 104 -0.03 -1.10 -5.07
CA ILE A 104 0.95 -1.84 -5.90
C ILE A 104 1.89 -0.93 -6.69
N ASP A 105 1.58 0.37 -6.79
CA ASP A 105 2.41 1.34 -7.50
C ASP A 105 2.25 2.76 -6.93
N GLN A 106 3.09 3.67 -7.41
CA GLN A 106 2.94 5.10 -7.26
C GLN A 106 2.14 5.67 -8.43
N GLY A 107 1.08 6.42 -8.13
CA GLY A 107 0.26 7.09 -9.15
C GLY A 107 -0.29 8.42 -8.67
N SER A 108 -0.52 9.36 -9.58
CA SER A 108 -1.19 10.62 -9.29
C SER A 108 -2.16 10.97 -10.41
N SER A 109 -3.41 11.29 -10.04
CA SER A 109 -4.37 11.92 -10.95
C SER A 109 -4.12 13.43 -11.01
N ASP A 110 -4.48 14.04 -12.12
CA ASP A 110 -4.60 15.49 -12.23
C ASP A 110 -5.67 16.04 -11.27
N ARG A 111 -5.51 17.30 -10.84
CA ARG A 111 -6.36 17.95 -9.83
C ARG A 111 -7.60 18.63 -10.44
N THR A 112 -8.07 18.19 -11.60
CA THR A 112 -9.22 18.78 -12.31
C THR A 112 -10.55 18.32 -11.74
#